data_AF-W1YQU6-F1
#
_entry.id   AF-W1YQU6-F1
#
_cell.length_a   1.000
_cell.length_b   1.000
_cell.length_c   1.000
_cell.angle_alpha   90.00
_cell.angle_beta   90.00
_cell.angle_gamma   90.00
#
_symmetry.space_group_name_H-M   'P 1'
#
loop_
_entity.id
_entity.type
_entity.pdbx_description
1 polymer ?
#
loop_
_entity_poly.entity_id
_entity_poly.type
_entity_poly.pdbx_seq_one_letter_code
_entity_poly.pdbx_strand_id
1 'polypeptide(L)'
;DQPPKTWQDLADYAAKLKASGMKCGYASGWQGWIQLENFSAWNGLPFASKNNGFDGTDAGLEFNKPEQVKHIAMLEEMNKKG
;
A
#
# COMPACT_ATOMS: atom_id res chain seq x y z
N ASP A 1 22.17 -3.50 2.85
CA ASP A 1 21.94 -3.66 1.40
C ASP A 1 20.82 -4.64 1.02
N GLN A 2 19.83 -4.90 1.89
CA GLN A 2 18.69 -5.77 1.59
C GLN A 2 17.39 -5.07 2.02
N PRO A 3 16.80 -4.19 1.19
CA PRO A 3 15.51 -3.58 1.49
C PRO A 3 14.41 -4.66 1.52
N PRO A 4 13.30 -4.43 2.25
CA PRO A 4 12.16 -5.35 2.26
C PRO A 4 11.60 -5.48 0.84
N LYS A 5 11.26 -6.71 0.43
CA LYS A 5 10.71 -7.00 -0.91
C LYS A 5 9.20 -7.07 -0.91
N THR A 6 8.62 -7.31 0.25
CA THR A 6 7.17 -7.41 0.44
C THR A 6 6.69 -6.43 1.50
N TRP A 7 5.39 -6.17 1.49
CA TRP A 7 4.74 -5.34 2.51
C TRP A 7 4.81 -5.99 3.90
N GLN A 8 4.79 -7.32 3.97
CA GLN A 8 4.96 -8.06 5.22
C GLN A 8 6.39 -7.91 5.76
N ASP A 9 7.41 -8.03 4.91
CA ASP A 9 8.80 -7.78 5.31
C ASP A 9 8.97 -6.33 5.80
N LEU A 10 8.32 -5.39 5.11
CA LEU A 10 8.37 -3.98 5.49
C LEU A 10 7.76 -3.74 6.87
N ALA A 11 6.63 -4.38 7.20
CA ALA A 11 6.02 -4.30 8.52
C ALA A 11 6.93 -4.86 9.61
N ASP A 12 7.56 -6.02 9.38
CA ASP A 12 8.51 -6.62 10.31
C ASP A 12 9.76 -5.75 10.52
N TYR A 13 10.25 -5.14 9.44
CA TYR A 13 11.41 -4.27 9.48
C TYR A 13 11.10 -2.95 10.20
N ALA A 14 9.92 -2.37 9.96
CA ALA A 14 9.46 -1.17 10.65
C ALA A 14 9.38 -1.40 12.17
N ALA A 15 8.85 -2.56 12.60
CA ALA A 15 8.81 -2.93 14.01
C ALA A 15 10.22 -3.08 14.62
N LYS A 16 11.15 -3.74 13.91
CA LYS A 16 12.55 -3.87 14.34
C LYS A 16 13.27 -2.52 14.45
N LEU A 17 13.04 -1.61 13.49
CA LEU A 17 13.62 -0.27 13.50
C LEU A 17 13.12 0.57 14.69
N LYS A 18 11.82 0.51 15.00
CA LYS A 18 11.26 1.13 16.21
C LYS A 18 11.89 0.54 17.47
N ALA A 19 11.99 -0.78 17.56
CA ALA A 19 12.59 -1.46 18.71
C ALA A 19 14.08 -1.14 18.89
N SER A 20 14.81 -0.82 17.81
CA SER A 20 16.20 -0.37 17.87
C SER A 20 16.36 1.13 18.20
N GLY A 21 15.28 1.84 18.53
CA GLY A 21 15.30 3.23 18.98
C GLY A 21 15.03 4.29 17.91
N MET A 22 14.71 3.91 16.66
CA MET A 22 14.29 4.88 15.65
C MET A 22 12.92 5.47 16.01
N LYS A 23 12.72 6.78 15.76
CA LYS A 23 11.45 7.46 16.07
C LYS A 23 10.28 6.94 15.22
N CYS A 24 10.56 6.54 13.98
CA CYS A 24 9.59 6.08 13.00
C CYS A 24 10.18 4.90 12.22
N GLY A 25 9.46 3.77 12.16
CA GLY A 25 9.90 2.58 11.42
C GLY A 25 9.55 2.63 9.94
N TYR A 26 8.44 3.30 9.59
CA TYR A 26 8.00 3.51 8.22
C TYR A 26 7.18 4.80 8.12
N ALA A 27 7.43 5.59 7.08
CA ALA A 27 6.66 6.76 6.74
C ALA A 27 6.21 6.69 5.28
N SER A 28 5.00 7.17 5.00
CA SER A 28 4.45 7.27 3.65
C SER A 28 3.81 8.64 3.45
N GLY A 29 3.85 9.13 2.22
CA GLY A 29 3.08 10.29 1.75
C GLY A 29 2.13 9.88 0.63
N TRP A 30 1.20 10.78 0.27
CA TRP A 30 0.32 10.64 -0.90
C TRP A 30 -0.35 9.26 -1.00
N GLN A 31 -1.13 8.89 0.03
CA GLN A 31 -1.70 7.53 0.13
C GLN A 31 -2.51 7.10 -1.11
N GLY A 32 -3.23 8.01 -1.78
CA GLY A 32 -3.93 7.69 -3.03
C GLY A 32 -2.99 7.15 -4.11
N TRP A 33 -1.90 7.87 -4.37
CA TRP A 33 -0.92 7.49 -5.38
C TRP A 33 -0.11 6.26 -4.98
N ILE A 34 0.50 6.27 -3.79
CA ILE A 34 1.44 5.20 -3.39
C ILE A 34 0.69 3.93 -2.99
N GLN A 35 -0.32 4.06 -2.13
CA GLN A 35 -0.93 2.91 -1.45
C GLN A 35 -2.16 2.35 -2.17
N LEU A 36 -2.74 3.07 -3.14
CA LEU A 36 -3.88 2.58 -3.91
C LEU A 36 -3.52 2.41 -5.39
N GLU A 37 -3.10 3.47 -6.08
CA GLU A 37 -2.82 3.41 -7.53
C GLU A 37 -1.59 2.53 -7.83
N ASN A 38 -0.42 2.87 -7.28
CA ASN A 38 0.80 2.10 -7.51
C ASN A 38 0.70 0.69 -6.90
N PHE A 39 0.06 0.55 -5.73
CA PHE A 39 -0.20 -0.77 -5.17
C PHE A 39 -1.00 -1.65 -6.14
N SER A 40 -2.09 -1.11 -6.71
CA SER A 40 -2.92 -1.87 -7.65
C SER A 40 -2.12 -2.25 -8.90
N ALA A 41 -1.42 -1.29 -9.52
CA ALA A 41 -0.59 -1.53 -10.69
C ALA A 41 0.51 -2.58 -10.44
N TRP A 42 1.21 -2.48 -9.31
CA TRP A 42 2.33 -3.37 -8.98
C TRP A 42 1.88 -4.80 -8.63
N ASN A 43 0.64 -4.97 -8.18
CA ASN A 43 0.04 -6.28 -7.88
C ASN A 43 -0.84 -6.80 -9.02
N GLY A 44 -0.84 -6.15 -10.19
CA GLY A 44 -1.61 -6.60 -11.36
C GLY A 44 -3.13 -6.48 -11.19
N LEU A 45 -3.58 -5.50 -10.39
CA LEU A 45 -4.99 -5.26 -10.09
C LEU A 45 -5.47 -3.96 -10.77
N PRO A 46 -6.72 -3.91 -11.26
CA PRO A 46 -7.30 -2.67 -11.77
C PRO A 46 -7.57 -1.69 -10.63
N PHE A 47 -7.29 -0.42 -10.87
CA PHE A 47 -7.69 0.71 -10.02
C PHE A 47 -9.05 1.25 -10.45
N ALA A 48 -9.36 1.18 -11.74
CA ALA A 48 -10.65 1.55 -12.33
C ALA A 48 -11.02 0.60 -13.49
N SER A 49 -12.31 0.56 -13.83
CA SER A 49 -12.80 -0.18 -15.00
C SER A 49 -12.28 0.43 -16.32
N LYS A 50 -12.61 -0.19 -17.47
CA LYS A 50 -12.23 0.31 -18.81
C LYS A 50 -10.71 0.44 -18.99
N ASN A 51 -9.97 -0.61 -18.62
CA ASN A 51 -8.50 -0.62 -18.59
C ASN A 51 -7.92 0.57 -17.84
N ASN A 52 -8.34 0.77 -16.58
CA ASN A 52 -7.97 1.95 -15.77
C ASN A 52 -8.33 3.29 -16.43
N GLY A 53 -9.50 3.37 -17.09
CA GLY A 53 -10.01 4.57 -17.74
C GLY A 53 -9.44 4.87 -19.12
N PHE A 54 -8.54 4.04 -19.66
CA PHE A 54 -7.99 4.23 -21.01
C PHE A 54 -9.03 3.99 -22.12
N ASP A 55 -10.06 3.18 -21.87
CA ASP A 55 -11.06 2.81 -22.89
C ASP A 55 -12.34 3.65 -22.85
N GLY A 56 -12.49 4.62 -21.94
CA GLY A 56 -13.70 5.43 -21.87
C GLY A 56 -13.84 6.32 -20.64
N THR A 57 -14.61 7.41 -20.79
CA THR A 57 -14.87 8.40 -19.73
C THR A 57 -15.97 7.96 -18.75
N ASP A 58 -16.65 6.85 -19.02
CA ASP A 58 -17.64 6.21 -18.14
C ASP A 58 -17.00 5.21 -17.16
N ALA A 59 -15.67 5.23 -17.01
CA ALA A 59 -14.94 4.39 -16.08
C ALA A 59 -15.35 4.64 -14.61
N GLY A 60 -15.47 3.54 -13.86
CA GLY A 60 -15.77 3.55 -12.43
C GLY A 60 -14.59 3.06 -11.61
N LEU A 61 -14.44 3.58 -10.39
CA LEU A 61 -13.35 3.21 -9.50
C LEU A 61 -13.56 1.79 -8.94
N GLU A 62 -12.48 1.02 -8.90
CA GLU A 62 -12.46 -0.38 -8.45
C GLU A 62 -11.37 -0.64 -7.39
N PHE A 63 -10.72 0.38 -6.84
CA PHE A 63 -9.61 0.23 -5.88
C PHE A 63 -9.99 -0.33 -4.50
N ASN A 64 -11.25 -0.70 -4.25
CA ASN A 64 -11.75 -1.16 -2.97
C ASN A 64 -12.03 -2.68 -2.91
N LYS A 65 -11.32 -3.49 -3.71
CA LYS A 65 -11.38 -4.96 -3.67
C LYS A 65 -10.59 -5.50 -2.47
N PRO A 66 -10.68 -6.82 -2.16
CA PRO A 66 -10.10 -7.39 -0.94
C PRO A 66 -8.61 -7.10 -0.74
N GLU A 67 -7.80 -7.07 -1.80
CA GLU A 67 -6.35 -6.88 -1.73
C GLU A 67 -5.99 -5.46 -1.29
N GLN A 68 -6.62 -4.43 -1.85
CA GLN A 68 -6.38 -3.05 -1.44
C GLN A 68 -6.91 -2.81 -0.01
N VAL A 69 -8.08 -3.36 0.34
CA VAL A 69 -8.62 -3.26 1.69
C VAL A 69 -7.68 -3.93 2.70
N LYS A 70 -7.16 -5.12 2.38
CA LYS A 70 -6.17 -5.82 3.21
C LYS A 70 -4.88 -5.02 3.36
N HIS A 71 -4.41 -4.39 2.29
CA HIS A 71 -3.21 -3.55 2.31
C HIS A 71 -3.38 -2.33 3.23
N ILE A 72 -4.48 -1.59 3.09
CA ILE A 72 -4.78 -0.46 3.96
C ILE A 72 -4.97 -0.89 5.42
N ALA A 73 -5.64 -2.02 5.66
CA ALA A 73 -5.78 -2.58 7.00
C ALA A 73 -4.42 -2.93 7.62
N MET A 74 -3.49 -3.47 6.85
CA MET A 74 -2.11 -3.73 7.32
C MET A 74 -1.39 -2.43 7.69
N LEU A 75 -1.50 -1.38 6.87
CA LEU A 75 -0.91 -0.07 7.19
C LEU A 75 -1.52 0.53 8.46
N GLU A 76 -2.82 0.37 8.67
CA GLU A 76 -3.49 0.81 9.89
C GLU A 76 -3.04 0.02 11.12
N GLU A 77 -2.83 -1.30 11.00
CA GLU A 77 -2.26 -2.10 12.08
C GLU A 77 -0.81 -1.71 12.41
N MET A 78 -0.02 -1.30 11.40
CA MET A 78 1.30 -0.71 11.63
C MET A 78 1.19 0.63 12.35
N ASN A 79 0.27 1.50 11.91
CA ASN A 79 0.01 2.80 12.52
C ASN A 79 -0.35 2.68 14.02
N LYS A 80 -1.21 1.72 14.38
CA LYS A 80 -1.56 1.44 15.79
C LYS A 80 -0.38 0.97 16.65
N LYS A 81 0.63 0.34 16.05
CA LYS A 81 1.83 -0.15 16.74
C LYS A 81 2.90 0.94 16.93
N GLY A 82 2.74 2.08 16.25
CA GLY A 82 3.64 3.24 16.34
C GLY A 82 4.98 3.05 15.64
#